data_AF-A0A0A0I186-F1
#
_entry.id   AF-A0A0A0I186-F1
#
_cell.length_a   1.000
_cell.length_b   1.000
_cell.length_c   1.000
_cell.angle_alpha   90.00
_cell.angle_beta   90.00
_cell.angle_gamma   90.00
#
_symmetry.space_group_name_H-M   'P 1'
#
loop_
_entity.id
_entity.type
_entity.pdbx_description
1 polymer ?
#
loop_
_entity_poly.entity_id
_entity_poly.type
_entity_poly.pdbx_seq_one_letter_code
_entity_poly.pdbx_strand_id
1 'polypeptide(L)'
;MKFKKYLIKQTNQYYSLKSSFYELGQPSNNEEKERFYKENGIDNLNTLVEKKNSKSVNLKLDKNDIYKTVIPIDFNEITDKIEYIDEDNKKEIKYNTEEYKLLDLVKKKIGSKFEIGKWEEK
;
A
#
# COMPACT_ATOMS: atom_id res chain seq x y z
N MET A 1 7.47 21.74 6.51
CA MET A 1 8.21 20.45 6.34
C MET A 1 7.78 19.89 4.99
N LYS A 2 8.71 19.54 4.08
CA LYS A 2 8.32 19.00 2.76
C LYS A 2 7.83 17.57 2.92
N PHE A 3 6.58 17.29 2.54
CA PHE A 3 6.04 15.93 2.54
C PHE A 3 6.70 15.13 1.42
N LYS A 4 7.32 13.99 1.79
CA LYS A 4 7.96 13.08 0.85
C LYS A 4 7.17 11.78 0.83
N LYS A 5 6.79 11.34 -0.37
CA LYS A 5 6.08 10.07 -0.58
C LYS A 5 6.92 9.15 -1.44
N TYR A 6 6.92 7.87 -1.09
CA TYR A 6 7.68 6.85 -1.80
C TYR A 6 6.79 5.73 -2.32
N LEU A 7 7.10 5.26 -3.53
CA LEU A 7 6.49 4.10 -4.18
C LEU A 7 7.58 3.17 -4.70
N ILE A 8 7.22 1.93 -5.01
CA ILE A 8 8.09 1.06 -5.80
C ILE A 8 7.78 1.26 -7.28
N LYS A 9 8.84 1.27 -8.09
CA LYS A 9 8.75 1.35 -9.54
C LYS A 9 9.56 0.21 -10.16
N GLN A 10 9.00 -0.46 -11.15
CA GLN A 10 9.73 -1.42 -11.97
C GLN A 10 9.39 -1.16 -13.43
N THR A 11 10.39 -0.81 -14.24
CA THR A 11 10.18 -0.31 -15.62
C THR A 11 9.25 0.92 -15.64
N ASN A 12 8.02 0.81 -16.14
CA ASN A 12 7.00 1.87 -16.12
C ASN A 12 5.86 1.58 -15.12
N GLN A 13 5.92 0.45 -14.43
CA GLN A 13 4.89 -0.02 -13.51
C GLN A 13 5.14 0.51 -12.10
N TYR A 14 4.09 1.05 -11.47
CA TYR A 14 4.14 1.53 -10.09
C TYR A 14 3.40 0.59 -9.15
N TYR A 15 3.91 0.52 -7.92
CA TYR A 15 3.36 -0.30 -6.86
C TYR A 15 3.28 0.50 -5.56
N SER A 16 2.16 0.33 -4.88
CA SER A 16 1.92 0.84 -3.54
C SER A 16 2.77 0.08 -2.53
N LEU A 17 3.27 0.79 -1.53
CA LEU A 17 3.84 0.18 -0.32
C LEU A 17 2.88 0.24 0.87
N LYS A 18 1.67 0.79 0.68
CA LYS A 18 0.58 0.67 1.64
C LYS A 18 -0.08 -0.70 1.53
N SER A 19 -0.75 -1.12 2.61
CA SER A 19 -1.72 -2.22 2.60
C SER A 19 -1.23 -3.45 1.85
N SER A 20 -0.11 -4.04 2.29
CA SER A 20 0.37 -5.35 1.78
C SER A 20 1.03 -5.37 0.40
N PHE A 21 1.43 -4.24 -0.17
CA PHE A 21 2.10 -4.16 -1.48
C PHE A 21 1.24 -4.63 -2.67
N TYR A 22 0.75 -3.67 -3.45
CA TYR A 22 -0.10 -3.94 -4.61
C TYR A 22 0.24 -3.08 -5.80
N GLU A 23 -0.21 -3.56 -6.96
CA GLU A 23 0.03 -2.94 -8.25
C GLU A 23 -0.90 -1.74 -8.47
N LEU A 24 -0.36 -0.61 -8.92
CA LEU A 24 -1.12 0.60 -9.23
C LEU A 24 -1.39 0.79 -10.72
N GLY A 25 -0.51 0.27 -11.58
CA GLY A 25 -0.55 0.51 -13.01
C GLY A 25 0.63 1.35 -13.50
N GLN A 26 0.54 1.70 -14.79
CA GLN A 26 1.34 2.76 -15.39
C GLN A 26 0.47 4.03 -15.39
N PRO A 27 0.95 5.16 -14.84
CA PRO A 27 0.20 6.39 -14.90
C PRO A 27 0.13 6.90 -16.34
N SER A 28 -1.05 7.32 -16.78
CA SER A 28 -1.31 7.88 -18.11
C SER A 28 -0.77 9.30 -18.29
N ASN A 29 -0.63 10.05 -17.19
CA ASN A 29 -0.13 11.42 -17.18
C ASN A 29 0.49 11.81 -15.81
N ASN A 30 1.01 13.03 -15.70
CA ASN A 30 1.66 13.51 -14.49
C ASN A 30 0.69 13.71 -13.30
N GLU A 31 -0.56 14.07 -13.55
CA GLU A 31 -1.57 14.26 -12.50
C GLU A 31 -1.94 12.91 -11.86
N GLU A 32 -2.13 11.87 -12.67
CA GLU A 32 -2.37 10.52 -12.20
C GLU A 32 -1.16 9.97 -11.43
N LYS A 33 0.05 10.22 -11.94
CA LYS A 33 1.28 9.85 -11.22
C LYS A 33 1.34 10.53 -9.86
N GLU A 34 1.01 11.82 -9.77
CA GLU A 34 0.97 12.53 -8.50
C GLU A 34 -0.07 11.94 -7.54
N ARG A 35 -1.27 11.61 -8.05
CA ARG A 35 -2.31 10.92 -7.27
C ARG A 35 -1.82 9.57 -6.74
N PHE A 36 -1.08 8.79 -7.53
CA PHE A 36 -0.46 7.54 -7.06
C PHE A 36 0.38 7.77 -5.81
N TYR A 37 1.27 8.77 -5.83
CA TYR A 37 2.12 9.09 -4.68
C TYR A 37 1.32 9.58 -3.47
N LYS A 38 0.37 10.49 -3.68
CA LYS A 38 -0.44 11.07 -2.58
C LYS A 38 -1.28 10.01 -1.87
N GLU A 39 -1.97 9.16 -2.64
CA GLU A 39 -2.90 8.18 -2.08
C GLU A 39 -2.20 6.91 -1.60
N ASN A 40 -1.13 6.47 -2.27
CA ASN A 40 -0.55 5.13 -2.09
C ASN A 40 0.90 5.14 -1.58
N GLY A 41 1.55 6.30 -1.54
CA GLY A 41 2.93 6.43 -1.10
C GLY A 41 3.10 6.33 0.42
N ILE A 42 4.22 5.77 0.84
CA ILE A 42 4.64 5.76 2.25
C ILE A 42 5.54 6.97 2.54
N ASP A 43 5.51 7.46 3.78
CA ASP A 43 6.32 8.61 4.22
C ASP A 43 7.74 8.20 4.67
N ASN A 44 7.89 6.97 5.15
CA ASN A 44 9.12 6.48 5.78
C ASN A 44 9.57 5.15 5.15
N LEU A 45 10.76 5.13 4.56
CA LEU A 45 11.34 3.93 3.95
C LEU A 45 11.71 2.84 4.96
N ASN A 46 11.86 3.15 6.25
CA ASN A 46 12.11 2.15 7.29
C ASN A 46 11.01 1.08 7.32
N THR A 47 9.79 1.44 6.92
CA THR A 47 8.64 0.52 6.73
C THR A 47 8.99 -0.69 5.86
N LEU A 48 9.98 -0.59 4.94
CA LEU A 48 10.42 -1.69 4.09
C LEU A 48 11.09 -2.82 4.88
N VAL A 49 11.83 -2.48 5.93
CA VAL A 49 12.67 -3.42 6.70
C VAL A 49 12.12 -3.72 8.09
N GLU A 50 11.17 -2.92 8.57
CA GLU A 50 10.40 -3.16 9.78
C GLU A 50 9.68 -4.51 9.72
N LYS A 51 9.80 -5.27 10.80
CA LYS A 51 9.04 -6.50 11.00
C LYS A 51 7.61 -6.14 11.37
N LYS A 52 6.65 -6.75 10.69
CA LYS A 52 5.22 -6.56 10.89
C LYS A 52 4.54 -7.91 11.03
N ASN A 53 3.52 -7.97 11.87
CA ASN A 53 2.66 -9.14 12.09
C ASN A 53 1.18 -8.80 11.86
N SER A 54 0.92 -7.67 11.20
CA SER A 54 -0.42 -7.25 10.82
C SER A 54 -0.41 -6.50 9.49
N LYS A 55 -1.56 -6.50 8.83
CA LYS A 55 -1.84 -5.78 7.58
C LYS A 55 -3.10 -4.96 7.79
N SER A 56 -3.14 -3.77 7.18
CA SER A 56 -4.32 -2.90 7.18
C SER A 56 -4.70 -2.56 5.74
N VAL A 57 -5.97 -2.71 5.40
CA VAL A 57 -6.52 -2.47 4.06
C VAL A 57 -7.62 -1.42 4.18
N ASN A 58 -7.41 -0.29 3.52
CA ASN A 58 -8.39 0.77 3.47
C ASN A 58 -9.68 0.31 2.77
N LEU A 59 -10.79 0.90 3.19
CA LEU A 59 -12.09 0.75 2.57
C LEU A 59 -12.42 2.01 1.76
N LYS A 60 -13.11 1.82 0.64
CA LYS A 60 -13.63 2.89 -0.20
C LYS A 60 -15.09 2.62 -0.51
N LEU A 61 -15.91 3.67 -0.51
CA LEU A 61 -17.28 3.62 -1.00
C LEU A 61 -17.28 3.29 -2.50
N ASP A 62 -18.07 2.31 -2.88
CA ASP A 62 -18.38 2.05 -4.28
C ASP A 62 -19.58 2.89 -4.76
N LYS A 63 -19.93 2.73 -6.04
CA LYS A 63 -21.03 3.46 -6.69
C LYS A 63 -22.43 3.19 -6.10
N ASN A 64 -22.56 2.18 -5.24
CA ASN A 64 -23.81 1.78 -4.61
C ASN A 64 -23.80 2.12 -3.11
N ASP A 65 -22.91 3.02 -2.68
CA ASP A 65 -22.72 3.41 -1.28
C ASP A 65 -22.32 2.24 -0.35
N ILE A 66 -21.63 1.23 -0.88
CA ILE A 66 -21.11 0.09 -0.11
C ILE A 66 -19.60 0.21 0.03
N TYR A 67 -19.10 0.11 1.27
CA TYR A 67 -17.66 0.04 1.53
C TYR A 67 -17.06 -1.27 1.04
N LYS A 68 -16.03 -1.16 0.20
CA LYS A 68 -15.23 -2.28 -0.30
C LYS A 68 -13.75 -2.05 -0.02
N THR A 69 -13.01 -3.14 0.14
CA THR A 69 -11.55 -3.06 0.27
C THR A 69 -10.95 -2.51 -1.02
N VAL A 70 -9.96 -1.63 -0.89
CA VAL A 70 -9.23 -1.10 -2.05
C VAL A 70 -8.40 -2.16 -2.76
N ILE A 71 -8.10 -3.26 -2.06
CA ILE A 71 -7.44 -4.45 -2.60
C ILE A 71 -8.07 -5.73 -2.04
N PRO A 72 -7.97 -6.87 -2.73
CA PRO A 72 -8.37 -8.16 -2.18
C PRO A 72 -7.58 -8.50 -0.90
N ILE A 73 -8.25 -9.14 0.05
CA ILE A 73 -7.63 -9.74 1.23
C ILE A 73 -7.47 -11.24 0.97
N ASP A 74 -6.25 -11.76 1.14
CA ASP A 74 -6.01 -13.22 1.11
C ASP A 74 -6.29 -13.80 2.50
N PHE A 75 -7.37 -14.57 2.62
CA PHE A 75 -7.77 -15.16 3.89
C PHE A 75 -6.79 -16.22 4.38
N ASN A 76 -5.95 -16.80 3.50
CA ASN A 76 -4.92 -17.74 3.91
C ASN A 76 -3.76 -17.08 4.67
N GLU A 77 -3.64 -15.74 4.58
CA GLU A 77 -2.62 -14.99 5.32
C GLU A 77 -3.07 -14.60 6.73
N ILE A 78 -4.34 -14.81 7.08
CA ILE A 78 -4.92 -14.40 8.36
C ILE A 78 -4.63 -15.47 9.41
N THR A 79 -3.96 -15.08 10.50
CA THR A 79 -3.55 -16.03 11.54
C THR A 79 -4.53 -16.14 12.70
N ASP A 80 -5.22 -15.05 13.04
CA ASP A 80 -6.01 -14.99 14.28
C ASP A 80 -7.12 -13.94 14.19
N LYS A 81 -6.74 -12.66 14.27
CA LYS A 81 -7.68 -11.56 14.47
C LYS A 81 -7.95 -10.77 13.19
N ILE A 82 -9.21 -10.37 13.00
CA ILE A 82 -9.66 -9.36 12.05
C ILE A 82 -10.38 -8.26 12.82
N GLU A 83 -10.07 -7.01 12.54
CA GLU A 83 -10.64 -5.80 13.15
C GLU A 83 -11.14 -4.86 12.05
N TYR A 84 -12.32 -4.29 12.27
CA TYR A 84 -12.82 -3.14 11.50
C TYR A 84 -12.55 -1.87 12.30
N ILE A 85 -11.90 -0.90 11.68
CA ILE A 85 -11.51 0.38 12.29
C ILE A 85 -12.27 1.50 11.57
N ASP A 86 -12.87 2.40 12.34
CA ASP A 86 -13.70 3.51 11.88
C ASP A 86 -13.46 4.76 12.73
N GLU A 87 -12.45 5.55 12.38
CA GLU A 87 -11.99 6.71 13.16
C GLU A 87 -11.58 7.87 12.24
N ASP A 88 -11.98 9.11 12.55
CA ASP A 88 -11.43 10.36 11.99
C ASP A 88 -11.22 10.40 10.45
N ASN A 89 -12.14 9.80 9.69
CA ASN A 89 -12.12 9.61 8.22
C ASN A 89 -11.31 8.42 7.69
N LYS A 90 -10.92 7.49 8.55
CA LYS A 90 -10.24 6.26 8.20
C LYS A 90 -11.16 5.07 8.45
N LYS A 91 -11.51 4.38 7.37
CA LYS A 91 -12.20 3.10 7.41
C LYS A 91 -11.26 2.04 6.86
N GLU A 92 -10.88 1.07 7.68
CA GLU A 92 -9.97 0.00 7.26
C GLU A 92 -10.30 -1.34 7.93
N ILE A 93 -9.92 -2.42 7.25
CA ILE A 93 -9.87 -3.76 7.84
C ILE A 93 -8.41 -4.02 8.20
N LYS A 94 -8.14 -4.27 9.48
CA LYS A 94 -6.83 -4.71 9.98
C LYS A 94 -6.90 -6.18 10.35
N TYR A 95 -5.86 -6.94 10.05
CA TYR A 95 -5.81 -8.35 10.43
C TYR A 95 -4.38 -8.77 10.80
N ASN A 96 -4.31 -9.75 11.69
CA ASN A 96 -3.05 -10.40 12.07
C ASN A 96 -2.60 -11.36 10.98
N THR A 97 -1.29 -11.44 10.78
CA THR A 97 -0.65 -12.31 9.80
C THR A 97 0.69 -12.79 10.34
N GLU A 98 1.30 -13.76 9.67
CA GLU A 98 2.67 -14.19 9.97
C GLU A 98 3.66 -13.02 9.85
N GLU A 99 4.76 -13.08 10.60
CA GLU A 99 5.77 -12.01 10.57
C GLU A 99 6.34 -11.83 9.15
N TYR A 100 6.35 -10.60 8.66
CA TYR A 100 6.89 -10.25 7.35
C TYR A 100 7.62 -8.90 7.37
N LYS A 101 8.44 -8.68 6.34
CA LYS A 101 8.93 -7.35 5.95
C LYS A 101 8.37 -7.01 4.59
N LEU A 102 7.99 -5.75 4.37
CA LEU A 102 7.47 -5.31 3.06
C LEU A 102 8.47 -5.58 1.94
N LEU A 103 9.77 -5.40 2.19
CA LEU A 103 10.82 -5.69 1.22
C LEU A 103 10.80 -7.14 0.72
N ASP A 104 10.48 -8.09 1.59
CA ASP A 104 10.42 -9.51 1.22
C ASP A 104 9.20 -9.80 0.35
N LEU A 105 8.06 -9.12 0.61
CA LEU A 105 6.88 -9.18 -0.26
C LEU A 105 7.16 -8.60 -1.65
N VAL A 106 7.83 -7.45 -1.71
CA VAL A 106 8.26 -6.84 -2.99
C VAL A 106 9.12 -7.83 -3.77
N LYS A 107 10.16 -8.40 -3.14
CA LYS A 107 11.05 -9.37 -3.77
C LYS A 107 10.33 -10.63 -4.24
N LYS A 108 9.39 -11.14 -3.45
CA LYS A 108 8.59 -12.33 -3.80
C LYS A 108 7.72 -12.09 -5.04
N LYS A 109 7.14 -10.89 -5.17
CA LYS A 109 6.13 -10.61 -6.19
C LYS A 109 6.71 -10.02 -7.48
N ILE A 110 7.75 -9.18 -7.40
CA ILE A 110 8.35 -8.51 -8.58
C ILE A 110 9.85 -8.76 -8.73
N GLY A 111 10.45 -9.61 -7.89
CA GLY A 111 11.89 -9.89 -7.92
C GLY A 111 12.75 -8.80 -7.29
N SER A 112 14.07 -8.90 -7.50
CA SER A 112 15.05 -8.03 -6.83
C SER A 112 15.48 -6.80 -7.64
N LYS A 113 14.91 -6.57 -8.82
CA LYS A 113 15.25 -5.45 -9.71
C LYS A 113 14.10 -4.44 -9.74
N PHE A 114 14.14 -3.46 -8.85
CA PHE A 114 13.17 -2.37 -8.78
C PHE A 114 13.84 -1.08 -8.27
N GLU A 115 13.16 0.05 -8.47
CA GLU A 115 13.56 1.38 -8.05
C GLU A 115 12.61 1.88 -6.94
N ILE A 116 13.12 2.77 -6.08
CA ILE A 116 12.28 3.53 -5.15
C ILE A 116 11.98 4.88 -5.81
N GLY A 117 10.72 5.06 -6.23
CA GLY A 117 10.22 6.33 -6.71
C GLY A 117 10.00 7.30 -5.55
N LYS A 118 10.33 8.57 -5.76
CA LYS A 118 10.17 9.64 -4.76
C LYS A 118 9.37 10.78 -5.36
N TRP A 119 8.42 11.28 -4.59
CA TRP A 119 7.68 12.51 -4.87
C TRP A 119 7.79 13.46 -3.69
N GLU A 120 7.93 14.75 -4.00
CA GLU A 120 7.98 15.83 -3.01
C GLU A 120 6.94 16.86 -3.39
N GLU A 121 6.14 17.29 -2.42
CA GLU A 121 5.26 18.44 -2.59
C GLU A 121 6.11 19.70 -2.82
N LYS A 122 5.79 20.44 -3.89
CA LYS A 122 6.54 21.63 -4.31
C LYS A 122 6.24 22.82 -3.41
#